data_AF-A0AAX0IV44-F1
#
_entry.id   AF-A0AAX0IV44-F1
#
_cell.length_a   1.000
_cell.length_b   1.000
_cell.length_c   1.000
_cell.angle_alpha   90.00
_cell.angle_beta   90.00
_cell.angle_gamma   90.00
#
_symmetry.space_group_name_H-M   'P 1'
#
loop_
_entity.id
_entity.type
_entity.pdbx_description
1 polymer ?
#
loop_
_entity_poly.entity_id
_entity_poly.type
_entity_poly.pdbx_seq_one_letter_code
_entity_poly.pdbx_strand_id
1 'polypeptide(L)'
;MIATDEDALICDLAETYQIYDYRRLPLKMVAVFSFGLRENSRIKMKMNDIEVPFETMLLAGIQDKLNVLIWQQTKDGMNGRNYPKSMVATLIGSQEKAKTSDLIGFESSEDFLKEREKLLRKDDE
;
A
#
# COMPACT_ATOMS: atom_id res chain seq x y z
N MET A 1 -2.81 -21.50 -11.20
CA MET A 1 -2.62 -22.08 -9.85
C MET A 1 -1.35 -22.92 -9.83
N ILE A 2 -1.35 -24.22 -10.19
CA ILE A 2 -0.12 -25.05 -10.12
C ILE A 2 1.06 -24.42 -10.88
N ALA A 3 0.86 -23.98 -12.12
CA ALA A 3 1.92 -23.32 -12.90
C ALA A 3 2.35 -21.94 -12.36
N THR A 4 1.52 -21.31 -11.52
CA THR A 4 1.81 -20.01 -10.91
C THR A 4 2.67 -20.18 -9.66
N ASP A 5 2.24 -21.09 -8.78
CA ASP A 5 2.93 -21.46 -7.54
C ASP A 5 2.26 -22.71 -6.97
N GLU A 6 2.88 -23.87 -7.15
CA GLU A 6 2.34 -25.14 -6.64
C GLU A 6 2.42 -25.23 -5.11
N ASP A 7 3.50 -24.71 -4.51
CA ASP A 7 3.70 -24.77 -3.07
C ASP A 7 2.66 -23.92 -2.32
N ALA A 8 2.37 -22.71 -2.84
CA ALA A 8 1.30 -21.88 -2.29
C ALA A 8 -0.06 -22.58 -2.36
N LEU A 9 -0.35 -23.27 -3.47
CA LEU A 9 -1.59 -24.04 -3.60
C LEU A 9 -1.64 -25.19 -2.58
N ILE A 10 -0.54 -25.93 -2.38
CA ILE A 10 -0.47 -27.01 -1.40
C ILE A 10 -0.72 -26.45 0.01
N CYS A 11 -0.07 -25.34 0.37
CA CYS A 11 -0.28 -24.68 1.66
C CYS A 11 -1.74 -24.25 1.86
N ASP A 12 -2.37 -23.65 0.85
CA ASP A 12 -3.75 -23.20 0.96
C ASP A 12 -4.76 -24.37 1.08
N LEU A 13 -4.53 -25.48 0.35
CA LEU A 13 -5.32 -26.70 0.46
C LEU A 13 -5.14 -27.39 1.82
N ALA A 14 -3.92 -27.42 2.35
CA ALA A 14 -3.63 -27.95 3.68
C ALA A 14 -4.29 -27.09 4.76
N GLU A 15 -4.16 -25.76 4.71
CA GLU A 15 -4.74 -24.83 5.68
C GLU A 15 -6.28 -24.90 5.67
N THR A 16 -6.90 -24.88 4.49
CA THR A 16 -8.36 -24.75 4.36
C THR A 16 -9.09 -26.08 4.53
N TYR A 17 -8.57 -27.15 3.92
CA TYR A 17 -9.28 -28.42 3.80
C TYR A 17 -8.53 -29.60 4.43
N GLN A 18 -7.35 -29.37 5.03
CA GLN A 18 -6.50 -30.42 5.61
C GLN A 18 -6.05 -31.46 4.56
N ILE A 19 -5.88 -31.03 3.31
CA ILE A 19 -5.41 -31.86 2.20
C ILE A 19 -3.91 -31.64 2.03
N TYR A 20 -3.10 -32.59 2.51
CA TYR A 20 -1.64 -32.52 2.46
C TYR A 20 -1.03 -33.10 1.19
N ASP A 21 -1.73 -34.06 0.55
CA ASP A 21 -1.32 -34.66 -0.72
C ASP A 21 -2.51 -34.69 -1.68
N TYR A 22 -2.67 -33.58 -2.40
CA TYR A 22 -3.78 -33.41 -3.33
C TYR A 22 -3.69 -34.36 -4.53
N ARG A 23 -2.51 -34.94 -4.82
CA ARG A 23 -2.30 -35.83 -5.98
C ARG A 23 -3.02 -37.16 -5.83
N ARG A 24 -3.43 -37.51 -4.61
CA ARG A 24 -4.25 -38.70 -4.31
C ARG A 24 -5.74 -38.50 -4.59
N LEU A 25 -6.16 -37.26 -4.86
CA LEU A 25 -7.54 -36.92 -5.13
C LEU A 25 -7.82 -36.84 -6.64
N PRO A 26 -9.07 -37.10 -7.08
CA PRO A 26 -9.45 -36.89 -8.48
C PRO A 26 -9.21 -35.45 -8.92
N LEU A 27 -8.66 -35.26 -10.14
CA LEU A 27 -8.31 -33.94 -10.68
C LEU A 27 -9.47 -32.93 -10.62
N LYS A 28 -10.69 -33.35 -10.96
CA LYS A 28 -11.88 -32.50 -10.92
C LYS A 28 -12.18 -32.01 -9.50
N MET A 29 -11.93 -32.83 -8.48
CA MET A 29 -12.15 -32.49 -7.07
C MET A 29 -11.11 -31.48 -6.59
N VAL A 30 -9.84 -31.70 -6.93
CA VAL A 30 -8.75 -30.74 -6.65
C VAL A 30 -9.05 -29.38 -7.27
N ALA A 31 -9.53 -29.35 -8.53
CA ALA A 31 -9.90 -28.11 -9.20
C ALA A 31 -11.03 -27.35 -8.48
N VAL A 32 -12.08 -28.08 -8.04
CA VAL A 32 -13.18 -27.49 -7.27
C VAL A 32 -12.70 -26.89 -5.95
N PHE A 33 -11.85 -27.62 -5.19
CA PHE A 33 -11.30 -27.11 -3.93
C PHE A 33 -10.39 -25.92 -4.14
N SER A 34 -9.52 -25.97 -5.14
CA SER A 34 -8.62 -24.86 -5.47
C SER A 34 -9.41 -23.60 -5.86
N PHE A 35 -10.48 -23.75 -6.65
CA PHE A 35 -11.37 -22.64 -6.99
C PHE A 35 -12.14 -22.10 -5.78
N GLY A 36 -12.52 -22.99 -4.85
CA GLY A 36 -13.25 -22.66 -3.62
C GLY A 36 -12.41 -22.02 -2.51
N LEU A 37 -11.10 -21.86 -2.69
CA LEU A 37 -10.26 -21.12 -1.75
C LEU A 37 -10.73 -19.66 -1.59
N ARG A 38 -10.49 -19.07 -0.42
CA ARG A 38 -10.80 -17.66 -0.17
C ARG A 38 -10.00 -16.74 -1.10
N GLU A 39 -10.54 -15.56 -1.43
CA GLU A 39 -9.86 -14.60 -2.31
C GLU A 39 -8.50 -14.14 -1.78
N ASN A 40 -8.35 -14.08 -0.45
CA ASN A 40 -7.08 -13.79 0.22
C ASN A 40 -6.19 -15.03 0.46
N SER A 41 -6.48 -16.17 -0.18
CA SER A 41 -5.55 -17.31 -0.19
C SER A 41 -4.29 -16.96 -0.97
N ARG A 42 -3.16 -17.55 -0.59
CA ARG A 42 -1.84 -17.21 -1.15
C ARG A 42 -1.83 -17.35 -2.66
N ILE A 43 -2.40 -18.44 -3.17
CA ILE A 43 -2.42 -18.73 -4.61
C ILE A 43 -3.32 -17.75 -5.37
N LYS A 44 -4.49 -17.37 -4.82
CA LYS A 44 -5.38 -16.41 -5.47
C LYS A 44 -4.81 -15.01 -5.44
N MET A 45 -4.22 -14.59 -4.33
CA MET A 45 -3.51 -13.33 -4.23
C MET A 45 -2.36 -13.25 -5.24
N LYS A 46 -1.50 -14.29 -5.29
CA LYS A 46 -0.38 -14.36 -6.22
C LYS A 46 -0.81 -14.41 -7.69
N MET A 47 -1.92 -15.07 -8.02
CA MET A 47 -2.46 -15.08 -9.38
C MET A 47 -3.02 -13.74 -9.85
N ASN A 48 -3.41 -12.86 -8.91
CA ASN A 48 -3.95 -11.55 -9.22
C ASN A 48 -2.93 -10.41 -8.95
N ASP A 49 -1.66 -10.75 -8.69
CA ASP A 49 -0.61 -9.80 -8.29
C ASP A 49 -1.02 -8.89 -7.11
N ILE A 50 -1.79 -9.44 -6.16
CA ILE A 50 -2.22 -8.76 -4.95
C ILE A 50 -1.24 -9.10 -3.82
N GLU A 51 -0.50 -8.12 -3.32
CA GLU A 51 0.41 -8.33 -2.19
C GLU A 51 -0.27 -8.20 -0.82
N VAL A 52 -1.26 -7.31 -0.73
CA VAL A 52 -1.93 -6.96 0.53
C VAL A 52 -3.44 -7.22 0.40
N PRO A 53 -4.06 -7.99 1.33
CA PRO A 53 -5.49 -8.24 1.29
C PRO A 53 -6.31 -6.94 1.36
N PHE A 54 -7.46 -6.92 0.70
CA PHE A 54 -8.35 -5.75 0.66
C PHE A 54 -8.77 -5.29 2.07
N GLU A 55 -9.06 -6.23 2.97
CA GLU A 55 -9.42 -5.92 4.35
C GLU A 55 -8.28 -5.22 5.09
N THR A 56 -7.04 -5.65 4.88
CA THR A 56 -5.85 -5.00 5.44
C THR A 56 -5.68 -3.58 4.89
N MET A 57 -5.92 -3.39 3.58
CA MET A 57 -5.92 -2.07 2.95
C MET A 57 -7.00 -1.15 3.55
N LEU A 58 -8.21 -1.68 3.77
CA LEU A 58 -9.30 -0.94 4.38
C LEU A 58 -8.97 -0.53 5.83
N LEU A 59 -8.41 -1.45 6.61
CA LEU A 59 -7.96 -1.18 7.99
C LEU A 59 -6.85 -0.13 8.04
N ALA A 60 -5.86 -0.20 7.15
CA ALA A 60 -4.81 0.80 7.03
C ALA A 60 -5.41 2.18 6.69
N GLY A 61 -6.38 2.25 5.78
CA GLY A 61 -7.07 3.50 5.43
C GLY A 61 -7.87 4.10 6.60
N ILE A 62 -8.50 3.26 7.43
CA ILE A 62 -9.16 3.71 8.66
C ILE A 62 -8.13 4.26 9.66
N GLN A 63 -7.03 3.53 9.86
CA GLN A 63 -5.96 3.92 10.76
C GLN A 63 -5.30 5.24 10.33
N ASP A 64 -5.08 5.46 9.03
CA ASP A 64 -4.58 6.72 8.48
C ASP A 64 -5.51 7.90 8.79
N LYS A 65 -6.82 7.74 8.52
CA LYS A 65 -7.82 8.78 8.82
C LYS A 65 -7.87 9.08 10.31
N LEU A 66 -7.84 8.05 11.16
CA LEU A 66 -7.85 8.22 12.61
C LEU A 66 -6.60 8.95 13.11
N ASN A 67 -5.42 8.60 12.59
CA ASN A 67 -4.18 9.27 12.95
C ASN A 67 -4.21 10.75 12.62
N VAL A 68 -4.75 11.13 11.46
CA VAL A 68 -4.90 12.54 11.08
C VAL A 68 -5.83 13.27 12.04
N LEU A 69 -6.98 12.67 12.40
CA LEU A 69 -7.93 13.27 13.35
C LEU A 69 -7.33 13.47 14.74
N ILE A 70 -6.54 12.50 15.22
CA ILE A 70 -5.83 12.61 16.50
C ILE A 70 -4.76 13.69 16.41
N TRP A 71 -3.95 13.68 15.34
CA TRP A 71 -2.89 14.65 15.13
C TRP A 71 -3.42 16.09 15.09
N GLN A 72 -4.55 16.35 14.43
CA GLN A 72 -5.20 17.66 14.39
C GLN A 72 -5.54 18.23 15.78
N GLN A 73 -5.73 17.37 16.78
CA GLN A 73 -6.03 17.76 18.16
C GLN A 73 -4.77 17.99 19.01
N THR A 74 -3.57 17.82 18.44
CA THR A 74 -2.30 18.03 19.13
C THR A 74 -1.72 19.42 18.85
N LYS A 75 -0.77 19.85 19.69
CA LYS A 75 0.02 21.08 19.43
C LYS A 75 0.78 21.01 18.12
N ASP A 76 1.25 19.82 17.74
CA ASP A 76 1.94 19.60 16.47
C ASP A 76 1.00 19.79 15.29
N GLY A 77 -0.22 19.26 15.38
CA GLY A 77 -1.30 19.49 14.42
C GLY A 77 -1.63 20.96 14.22
N MET A 78 -1.80 21.70 15.31
CA MET A 78 -2.07 23.15 15.26
C MET A 78 -0.95 23.95 14.59
N ASN A 79 0.31 23.49 14.74
CA ASN A 79 1.49 24.14 14.17
C ASN A 79 1.94 23.51 12.83
N GLY A 80 1.19 22.55 12.29
CA GLY A 80 1.50 21.87 11.02
C GLY A 80 2.78 21.01 11.05
N ARG A 81 3.24 20.57 12.22
CA ARG A 81 4.47 19.77 12.37
C ARG A 81 4.14 18.29 12.51
N ASN A 82 5.11 17.42 12.18
CA ASN A 82 5.02 15.97 12.41
C ASN A 82 3.74 15.31 11.84
N TYR A 83 3.39 15.64 10.59
CA TYR A 83 2.22 15.04 9.94
C TYR A 83 2.33 13.50 9.92
N PRO A 84 1.25 12.75 10.26
CA PRO A 84 1.31 11.30 10.32
C PRO A 84 1.63 10.68 8.97
N LYS A 85 2.52 9.69 8.96
CA LYS A 85 2.82 8.89 7.76
C LYS A 85 1.64 7.98 7.43
N SER A 86 1.32 7.85 6.14
CA SER A 86 0.28 6.93 5.67
C SER A 86 0.78 5.48 5.68
N MET A 87 0.07 4.63 6.40
CA MET A 87 0.23 3.18 6.38
C MET A 87 -0.17 2.62 5.02
N VAL A 88 -1.24 3.13 4.40
CA VAL A 88 -1.64 2.72 3.04
C VAL A 88 -0.50 2.95 2.06
N ALA A 89 0.08 4.15 2.01
CA ALA A 89 1.20 4.49 1.14
C ALA A 89 2.42 3.59 1.37
N THR A 90 2.64 3.18 2.63
CA THR A 90 3.71 2.24 2.99
C THR A 90 3.45 0.84 2.43
N LEU A 91 2.21 0.35 2.56
CA LEU A 91 1.81 -0.99 2.11
C LEU A 91 1.86 -1.14 0.59
N ILE A 92 1.53 -0.09 -0.16
CA ILE A 92 1.57 -0.10 -1.63
C ILE A 92 2.95 0.29 -2.19
N GLY A 93 3.96 0.47 -1.33
CA GLY A 93 5.30 0.90 -1.76
C GLY A 93 5.34 2.31 -2.38
N SER A 94 4.27 3.10 -2.26
CA SER A 94 4.18 4.48 -2.73
C SER A 94 4.71 5.48 -1.72
N GLN A 95 5.68 5.07 -0.89
CA GLN A 95 6.53 6.05 -0.22
C GLN A 95 7.18 6.86 -1.34
N GLU A 96 6.65 8.06 -1.59
CA GLU A 96 7.38 9.08 -2.31
C GLU A 96 8.74 9.11 -1.63
N LYS A 97 9.77 8.62 -2.33
CA LYS A 97 11.11 9.15 -2.12
C LYS A 97 10.87 10.64 -2.25
N ALA A 98 10.82 11.35 -1.13
CA ALA A 98 10.64 12.78 -1.12
C ALA A 98 11.58 13.28 -2.22
N LYS A 99 11.00 13.80 -3.31
CA LYS A 99 11.79 14.52 -4.31
C LYS A 99 12.22 15.79 -3.60
N THR A 100 13.20 15.65 -2.73
CA THR A 100 13.90 16.73 -2.06
C THR A 100 14.72 17.54 -3.06
N SER A 101 14.77 17.13 -4.34
CA SER A 101 15.47 17.86 -5.37
C SER A 101 14.84 19.21 -5.71
N ASP A 102 13.52 19.37 -5.53
CA ASP A 102 12.80 20.54 -6.08
C ASP A 102 12.09 21.39 -5.00
N LEU A 103 12.20 21.04 -3.72
CA LEU A 103 11.66 21.85 -2.62
C LEU A 103 12.71 22.88 -2.18
N ILE A 104 12.61 24.10 -2.71
CA ILE A 104 13.39 25.24 -2.23
C ILE A 104 12.69 25.81 -1.00
N GLY A 105 13.29 25.58 0.18
CA GLY A 105 12.91 26.27 1.41
C GLY A 105 13.60 27.64 1.48
N PHE A 106 12.88 28.68 1.87
CA PHE A 106 13.43 30.03 2.06
C PHE A 106 13.54 30.33 3.55
N GLU A 107 14.69 30.87 3.97
CA GLU A 107 14.92 31.24 5.38
C GLU A 107 14.23 32.56 5.76
N SER A 108 13.83 33.37 4.76
CA SER A 108 13.13 34.64 4.97
C SER A 108 12.09 34.93 3.89
N SER A 109 11.10 35.76 4.24
CA SER A 109 10.08 36.24 3.29
C SER A 109 10.68 37.05 2.14
N GLU A 110 11.80 37.74 2.36
CA GLU A 110 12.49 38.50 1.31
C GLU A 110 13.12 37.59 0.26
N ASP A 111 13.70 36.47 0.68
CA ASP A 111 14.34 35.52 -0.24
C ASP A 111 13.31 34.82 -1.13
N PHE A 112 12.13 34.52 -0.58
CA PHE A 112 10.99 34.03 -1.36
C PHE A 112 10.53 35.04 -2.41
N LEU A 113 10.40 36.32 -2.04
CA LEU A 113 9.92 37.36 -2.95
C LEU A 113 10.90 37.61 -4.09
N LYS A 114 12.20 37.61 -3.83
CA LYS A 114 13.24 37.73 -4.88
C LYS A 114 13.15 36.60 -5.89
N GLU A 115 13.01 35.36 -5.41
CA GLU A 115 12.96 34.21 -6.31
C GLU A 115 11.63 34.15 -7.09
N ARG A 116 10.52 34.56 -6.47
CA ARG A 116 9.23 34.76 -7.14
C ARG A 116 9.32 35.79 -8.26
N GLU A 117 9.99 36.93 -8.06
CA GLU A 117 10.16 37.93 -9.12
C GLU A 117 10.98 37.41 -10.30
N LYS A 118 12.02 36.61 -10.04
CA LYS A 118 12.81 35.99 -11.12
C LYS A 118 11.98 35.02 -11.96
N LEU A 119 11.11 34.23 -11.33
CA LEU A 119 10.23 33.31 -12.04
C LEU A 119 9.22 34.07 -12.91
N LEU A 120 8.58 35.10 -12.36
CA LEU A 120 7.60 35.91 -13.10
C LEU A 120 8.22 36.64 -14.30
N ARG A 121 9.45 37.14 -14.18
CA ARG A 121 10.16 37.76 -15.32
C ARG A 121 10.55 36.78 -16.43
N LYS A 122 10.64 35.49 -16.11
CA LYS A 122 11.05 34.46 -17.06
C LYS A 122 9.89 33.98 -17.94
N ASP A 123 8.65 34.26 -17.53
CA ASP A 123 7.44 33.98 -18.31
C ASP A 123 7.10 35.11 -19.32
N ASP A 124 7.80 36.25 -19.25
CA ASP A 124 7.58 37.44 -20.09
C ASP A 124 8.58 37.55 -21.29
N GLU A 125 9.45 36.56 -21.51
CA GLU A 125 10.32 36.40 -22.71
C GLU A 125 9.87 35.21 -23.58
#